data_AF-A0A435B191-F1
#
_entry.id   AF-A0A435B191-F1
#
_cell.length_a   1.000
_cell.length_b   1.000
_cell.length_c   1.000
_cell.angle_alpha   90.00
_cell.angle_beta   90.00
_cell.angle_gamma   90.00
#
_symmetry.space_group_name_H-M   'P 1'
#
loop_
_entity.id
_entity.type
_entity.pdbx_description
1 polymer ?
#
loop_
_entity_poly.entity_id
_entity_poly.type
_entity_poly.pdbx_seq_one_letter_code
_entity_poly.pdbx_strand_id
1 'polypeptide(L)' 'MATLSRDGATLRFTDAGEGLAVVFQHGLGGGEAQVAQTFPAGFRRLTLECRGHGGS' A
#
# COMPACT_ATOMS: atom_id res chain seq x y z
N MET A 1 -6.96 0.92 -6.84
CA MET A 1 -6.55 2.14 -6.12
C MET A 1 -7.76 2.67 -5.38
N ALA A 2 -7.73 2.65 -4.05
CA ALA A 2 -8.83 3.06 -3.18
C ALA A 2 -8.30 3.96 -2.06
N THR A 3 -9.20 4.59 -1.30
CA THR A 3 -8.84 5.48 -0.18
C THR A 3 -9.49 5.00 1.12
N LEU A 4 -8.79 5.23 2.23
CA LEU A 4 -9.23 4.96 3.59
C LEU A 4 -9.16 6.27 4.38
N SER A 5 -10.29 6.73 4.93
CA SER A 5 -10.30 7.86 5.87
C SER A 5 -10.15 7.37 7.30
N ARG A 6 -9.07 7.79 7.97
CA ARG A 6 -8.78 7.41 9.36
C ARG A 6 -7.98 8.51 10.06
N ASP A 7 -8.35 8.80 11.31
CA ASP A 7 -7.65 9.75 12.19
C ASP A 7 -7.35 11.10 11.52
N GLY A 8 -8.35 11.63 10.80
CA GLY A 8 -8.27 12.92 10.10
C GLY A 8 -7.43 12.93 8.81
N ALA A 9 -6.98 11.78 8.32
CA ALA A 9 -6.25 11.65 7.06
C ALA A 9 -7.01 10.78 6.05
N THR A 10 -6.88 11.11 4.77
CA THR A 10 -7.34 10.26 3.67
C THR A 10 -6.11 9.58 3.08
N LEU A 11 -6.01 8.28 3.28
CA LEU A 11 -4.84 7.50 2.92
C LEU A 11 -5.14 6.68 1.67
N ARG A 12 -4.27 6.76 0.68
CA ARG A 12 -4.35 5.98 -0.55
C ARG A 12 -3.76 4.60 -0.33
N PHE A 13 -4.44 3.58 -0.83
CA PHE A 13 -3.92 2.22 -0.83
C PHE A 13 -4.20 1.47 -2.12
N THR A 14 -3.36 0.48 -2.37
CA THR A 14 -3.53 -0.53 -3.41
C THR A 14 -3.81 -1.87 -2.76
N ASP A 15 -4.69 -2.62 -3.39
CA ASP A 15 -5.07 -3.98 -3.04
C ASP A 15 -4.96 -4.81 -4.31
N ALA A 16 -4.02 -5.74 -4.33
CA ALA A 16 -3.64 -6.47 -5.53
C ALA A 16 -3.28 -7.92 -5.24
N GLY A 17 -3.63 -8.81 -6.17
CA GLY A 17 -3.39 -10.24 -6.04
C GLY A 17 -4.45 -10.95 -5.21
N GLU A 18 -4.23 -12.24 -5.00
CA GLU A 18 -5.12 -13.16 -4.31
C GLU A 18 -4.31 -14.09 -3.39
N GLY A 19 -4.95 -14.66 -2.36
CA GLY A 19 -4.29 -15.51 -1.35
C GLY A 19 -4.21 -14.85 0.02
N LEU A 20 -3.19 -15.20 0.81
CA LEU A 20 -3.02 -14.66 2.16
C LEU A 20 -2.80 -13.15 2.10
N ALA A 21 -3.59 -12.40 2.87
CA ALA A 21 -3.48 -10.96 2.93
C ALA A 21 -2.22 -10.52 3.67
N VAL A 22 -1.42 -9.65 3.06
CA VAL A 22 -0.21 -9.07 3.66
C VAL A 22 -0.28 -7.56 3.53
N VAL A 23 -0.21 -6.87 4.68
CA VAL A 23 -0.10 -5.41 4.73
C VAL A 23 1.37 -5.02 4.67
N PHE A 24 1.73 -4.24 3.65
CA PHE A 24 3.07 -3.71 3.47
C PHE A 24 3.07 -2.19 3.68
N GLN A 25 3.98 -1.72 4.55
CA GLN A 25 4.24 -0.32 4.79
C GLN A 25 5.63 0.03 4.25
N HIS A 26 5.71 1.02 3.37
CA HIS A 26 6.99 1.48 2.84
C HIS A 26 7.76 2.32 3.86
N GLY A 27 9.08 2.46 3.63
CA GLY A 27 9.95 3.36 4.39
C GLY A 27 10.04 4.77 3.78
N LEU A 28 10.97 5.58 4.29
CA LEU A 28 11.23 6.94 3.80
C LEU A 28 11.55 6.95 2.29
N GLY A 29 10.86 7.81 1.54
CA GLY A 29 11.04 7.93 0.07
C GLY A 29 10.50 6.75 -0.74
N GLY A 30 9.91 5.74 -0.09
CA GLY A 30 9.25 4.63 -0.74
C GLY A 30 7.80 4.95 -1.15
N GLY A 31 7.17 3.99 -1.80
CA GLY A 31 5.77 4.05 -2.23
C GLY A 31 5.34 2.73 -2.89
N GLU A 32 4.10 2.67 -3.37
CA GLU A 32 3.49 1.46 -3.92
C GLU A 32 4.30 0.83 -5.07
N ALA A 33 4.86 1.66 -5.94
CA ALA A 33 5.61 1.18 -7.10
C ALA A 33 6.87 0.39 -6.73
N GLN A 34 7.50 0.66 -5.57
CA GLN A 34 8.69 -0.06 -5.13
C GLN A 34 8.35 -1.50 -4.73
N VAL A 35 7.29 -1.68 -3.93
CA VAL A 35 6.89 -3.01 -3.48
C VAL A 35 6.22 -3.81 -4.61
N ALA A 36 5.52 -3.15 -5.54
CA ALA A 36 4.94 -3.82 -6.71
C ALA A 36 5.97 -4.57 -7.57
N GLN A 37 7.23 -4.08 -7.59
CA GLN A 37 8.32 -4.69 -8.36
C GLN A 37 8.97 -5.90 -7.69
N THR A 38 8.87 -6.04 -6.37
CA THR A 38 9.66 -7.03 -5.61
C THR A 38 8.83 -7.99 -4.79
N PHE A 39 7.53 -7.71 -4.59
CA PHE A 39 6.68 -8.53 -3.75
C PHE A 39 6.39 -9.90 -4.40
N PRO A 40 6.48 -11.01 -3.65
CA PRO A 40 6.27 -12.34 -4.20
C PRO A 40 4.82 -12.58 -4.63
N ALA A 41 4.63 -13.42 -5.65
CA ALA A 41 3.31 -13.91 -6.06
C ALA A 41 2.71 -14.89 -5.04
N GLY A 42 1.40 -15.16 -5.16
CA GLY A 42 0.66 -16.09 -4.28
C GLY A 42 0.09 -15.46 -3.00
N PHE A 43 0.15 -14.13 -2.90
CA PHE A 43 -0.37 -13.34 -1.79
C PHE A 43 -1.26 -12.22 -2.31
N ARG A 44 -2.25 -11.83 -1.50
CA ARG A 44 -2.99 -10.58 -1.68
C ARG A 44 -2.26 -9.47 -0.95
N ARG A 45 -1.59 -8.61 -1.69
CA ARG A 45 -0.83 -7.48 -1.14
C ARG A 45 -1.74 -6.28 -0.95
N LEU A 46 -1.72 -5.73 0.26
CA LEU A 46 -2.26 -4.43 0.61
C LEU A 46 -1.08 -3.49 0.82
N THR A 47 -1.03 -2.38 0.11
CA THR A 47 0.02 -1.36 0.29
C THR A 47 -0.61 -0.01 0.49
N LEU A 48 -0.27 0.60 1.63
CA LEU A 48 -0.70 1.94 2.00
C LEU A 48 0.41 2.93 1.61
N GLU A 49 0.04 4.05 1.01
CA GLU A 49 0.89 5.24 0.95
C GLU A 49 0.85 5.92 2.33
N CYS A 50 2.00 6.05 2.98
CA CYS A 50 2.12 6.72 4.27
C CYS A 50 1.64 8.17 4.17
N ARG A 51 1.12 8.73 5.28
CA ARG A 51 0.67 10.13 5.33
C ARG A 51 1.74 11.09 4.80
N GLY A 52 1.34 12.02 3.93
CA GLY A 52 2.25 12.98 3.29
C GLY A 52 3.13 12.39 2.19
N HIS A 53 2.87 11.16 1.75
CA HIS A 53 3.56 10.50 0.63
C HIS A 53 2.55 10.16 -0.47
N GLY A 54 2.99 10.30 -1.72
CA GLY A 54 2.16 9.97 -2.87
C GLY A 54 0.85 10.77 -2.89
N GLY A 55 -0.26 10.08 -2.68
CA GLY A 55 -1.61 10.65 -2.63
C GLY A 55 -2.29 10.61 -1.25
N SER A 56 -1.52 10.41 -0.17
CA SER A 56 -1.96 10.33 1.23
C SER A 56 -1.56 11.54 2.08
#